data_AF-A0A7X3SHK0-F1
#
_entry.id   AF-A0A7X3SHK0-F1
#
_cell.length_a   1.000
_cell.length_b   1.000
_cell.length_c   1.000
_cell.angle_alpha   90.00
_cell.angle_beta   90.00
_cell.angle_gamma   90.00
#
_symmetry.space_group_name_H-M   'P 1'
#
loop_
_entity.id
_entity.type
_entity.pdbx_description
1 polymer ?
#
loop_
_entity_poly.entity_id
_entity_poly.type
_entity_poly.pdbx_seq_one_letter_code
_entity_poly.pdbx_strand_id
1 'polypeptide(L)'
;MESDKCTSLSDLAVDAQAVIHARRKAGACFPAEEFHQSIHDFAGRLKSAGYSKTVTDSAPYHLTLLYLFLDRENLGYDRTITHMWFEAVGKRLFGKGLCMARRTYEMYDDYVREGDILPSHWWKHKDTEYDRLPSWCQAGIAPFIGAKEKEGWERSTIKMYRTCTTRFCGFLVSSGLTSFAELTPRLVKEFNLLITATKRRKQRMPITAVSESFSFILK
;
A
#
# COMPACT_ATOMS: atom_id res chain seq x y z
N MET A 1 -11.82 17.41 29.04
CA MET A 1 -11.23 17.33 27.69
C MET A 1 -10.30 16.12 27.67
N GLU A 2 -10.41 15.27 26.65
CA GLU A 2 -9.45 14.21 26.27
C GLU A 2 -9.29 12.98 27.19
N SER A 3 -10.35 12.19 27.39
CA SER A 3 -10.22 10.79 27.87
C SER A 3 -10.21 9.75 26.74
N ASP A 4 -10.46 10.16 25.49
CA ASP A 4 -10.89 9.25 24.41
C ASP A 4 -9.75 8.85 23.44
N LYS A 5 -8.51 9.26 23.73
CA LYS A 5 -7.33 8.97 22.90
C LYS A 5 -6.44 7.86 23.46
N CYS A 6 -6.60 7.51 24.73
CA CYS A 6 -5.73 6.54 25.38
C CYS A 6 -6.40 5.17 25.38
N THR A 7 -5.95 4.30 24.48
CA THR A 7 -6.49 2.94 24.35
C THR A 7 -5.80 2.07 25.38
N SER A 8 -6.55 1.43 26.27
CA SER A 8 -5.98 0.41 27.15
C SER A 8 -5.98 -0.96 26.45
N LEU A 9 -5.08 -1.85 26.85
CA LEU A 9 -5.05 -3.23 26.35
C LEU A 9 -6.41 -3.93 26.51
N SER A 10 -7.17 -3.61 27.56
CA SER A 10 -8.52 -4.13 27.80
C SER A 10 -9.54 -3.76 26.72
N ASP A 11 -9.29 -2.67 25.98
CA ASP A 11 -10.21 -2.16 24.96
C ASP A 11 -10.02 -2.86 23.59
N LEU A 12 -8.98 -3.69 23.47
CA LEU A 12 -8.69 -4.45 22.26
C LEU A 12 -9.54 -5.72 22.20
N ALA A 13 -9.76 -6.27 21.00
CA ALA A 13 -10.43 -7.55 20.84
C ALA A 13 -9.67 -8.69 21.55
N VAL A 14 -10.38 -9.71 22.03
CA VAL A 14 -9.82 -10.78 22.88
C VAL A 14 -8.69 -11.55 22.18
N ASP A 15 -8.82 -11.77 20.87
CA ASP A 15 -7.78 -12.36 20.02
C ASP A 15 -6.52 -11.47 19.97
N ALA A 16 -6.69 -10.15 19.83
CA ALA A 16 -5.60 -9.20 19.87
C ALA A 16 -4.90 -9.16 21.23
N GLN A 17 -5.65 -9.20 22.33
CA GLN A 17 -5.09 -9.30 23.68
C GLN A 17 -4.27 -10.58 23.85
N ALA A 18 -4.79 -11.73 23.41
CA ALA A 18 -4.11 -13.01 23.49
C ALA A 18 -2.77 -12.99 22.72
N VAL A 19 -2.76 -12.42 21.51
CA VAL A 19 -1.53 -12.25 20.71
C VAL A 19 -0.54 -11.35 21.44
N ILE A 20 -0.96 -10.19 21.96
CA ILE A 20 -0.08 -9.27 22.67
C ILE A 20 0.52 -9.93 23.93
N HIS A 21 -0.28 -10.68 24.69
CA HIS A 21 0.22 -11.41 25.86
C HIS A 21 1.24 -12.50 25.48
N ALA A 22 1.00 -13.22 24.38
CA ALA A 22 1.96 -14.22 23.89
C ALA A 22 3.29 -13.57 23.49
N ARG A 23 3.25 -12.43 22.78
CA ARG A 23 4.46 -11.68 22.39
C ARG A 23 5.18 -11.09 23.60
N ARG A 24 4.45 -10.57 24.60
CA ARG A 24 5.04 -10.12 25.87
C ARG A 24 5.86 -11.22 26.54
N LYS A 25 5.36 -12.47 26.54
CA LYS A 25 6.08 -13.61 27.13
C LYS A 25 7.27 -14.08 26.30
N ALA A 26 7.18 -13.99 24.98
CA ALA A 26 8.27 -14.37 24.07
C ALA A 26 9.47 -13.41 24.11
N GLY A 27 9.29 -12.22 24.70
CA GLY A 27 10.27 -11.15 24.72
C GLY A 27 10.01 -10.14 23.58
N ALA A 28 10.10 -8.86 23.90
CA ALA A 28 10.00 -7.77 22.92
C ALA A 28 11.31 -7.63 22.12
N CYS A 29 11.28 -6.90 21.01
CA CYS A 29 12.52 -6.53 20.32
C CYS A 29 13.42 -5.68 21.23
N PHE A 30 12.84 -4.68 21.91
CA PHE A 30 13.54 -3.84 22.90
C PHE A 30 12.57 -3.01 23.76
N PRO A 31 13.01 -2.39 24.88
CA PRO A 31 12.16 -1.64 25.81
C PRO A 31 11.49 -0.39 25.20
N ALA A 32 10.36 0.04 25.80
CA ALA A 32 9.61 1.24 25.36
C ALA A 32 10.43 2.53 25.43
N GLU A 33 11.29 2.66 26.44
CA GLU A 33 12.16 3.83 26.61
C GLU A 33 13.18 3.94 25.46
N GLU A 34 13.82 2.83 25.10
CA GLU A 34 14.75 2.77 23.97
C GLU A 34 14.02 3.05 22.64
N PHE A 35 12.77 2.58 22.49
CA PHE A 35 11.87 2.97 21.41
C PHE A 35 11.67 4.48 21.35
N HIS A 36 11.30 5.11 22.46
CA HIS A 36 11.07 6.54 22.52
C HIS A 36 12.32 7.36 22.15
N GLN A 37 13.48 6.98 22.68
CA GLN A 37 14.76 7.64 22.41
C GLN A 37 15.16 7.55 20.94
N SER A 38 14.88 6.44 20.28
CA SER A 38 15.20 6.23 18.86
C SER A 38 14.34 7.05 17.88
N ILE A 39 13.19 7.60 18.31
CA ILE A 39 12.28 8.35 17.43
C ILE A 39 12.98 9.55 16.80
N HIS A 40 13.82 10.25 17.56
CA HIS A 40 14.55 11.42 17.06
C HIS A 40 15.60 11.02 16.03
N ASP A 41 16.34 9.92 16.25
CA ASP A 41 17.31 9.42 15.25
C ASP A 41 16.61 9.00 13.96
N PHE A 42 15.50 8.26 14.06
CA PHE A 42 14.68 7.87 12.92
C PHE A 42 14.19 9.09 12.11
N ALA A 43 13.68 10.13 12.79
CA ALA A 43 13.26 11.37 12.12
C ALA A 43 14.43 12.09 11.43
N GLY A 44 15.61 12.08 12.06
CA GLY A 44 16.85 12.57 11.47
C GLY A 44 17.23 11.83 10.19
N ARG A 45 17.14 10.49 10.19
CA ARG A 45 17.41 9.66 9.02
C ARG A 45 16.42 9.91 7.89
N LEU A 46 15.12 10.01 8.18
CA LEU A 46 14.11 10.38 7.18
C LEU A 46 14.45 11.71 6.50
N LYS A 47 14.87 12.72 7.28
CA LYS A 47 15.29 14.00 6.73
C LYS A 47 16.54 13.88 5.84
N SER A 48 17.53 13.11 6.28
CA SER A 48 18.77 12.89 5.51
C SER A 48 18.55 12.14 4.19
N ALA A 49 17.56 11.25 4.11
CA ALA A 49 17.17 10.61 2.85
C ALA A 49 16.24 11.45 1.97
N GLY A 50 15.96 12.71 2.33
CA GLY A 50 15.20 13.63 1.50
C GLY A 50 13.69 13.42 1.54
N TYR A 51 13.14 12.78 2.59
CA TYR A 51 11.70 12.74 2.78
C TYR A 51 11.12 14.15 3.00
N SER A 52 9.87 14.35 2.60
CA SER A 52 9.22 15.66 2.71
C SER A 52 9.00 16.08 4.16
N LYS A 53 8.90 17.39 4.40
CA LYS A 53 8.57 17.95 5.73
C LYS A 53 7.34 17.31 6.35
N THR A 54 6.30 17.08 5.55
CA THR A 54 5.09 16.40 6.03
C THR A 54 5.38 15.01 6.60
N VAL A 55 6.28 14.23 5.99
CA VAL A 55 6.67 12.91 6.51
C VAL A 55 7.54 13.07 7.76
N THR A 56 8.57 13.92 7.71
CA THR A 56 9.50 14.10 8.84
C THR A 56 8.82 14.65 10.09
N ASP A 57 7.82 15.53 9.93
CA ASP A 57 7.15 16.20 11.05
C ASP A 57 6.01 15.33 11.62
N SER A 58 5.37 14.48 10.79
CA SER A 58 4.30 13.59 11.26
C SER A 58 4.80 12.27 11.85
N ALA A 59 5.97 11.79 11.44
CA ALA A 59 6.50 10.52 11.91
C ALA A 59 6.72 10.47 13.44
N PRO A 60 7.36 11.47 14.08
CA PRO A 60 7.49 11.50 15.54
C PRO A 60 6.15 11.45 16.25
N TYR A 61 5.17 12.21 15.77
CA TYR A 61 3.83 12.22 16.35
C TYR A 61 3.17 10.83 16.35
N HIS A 62 3.22 10.12 15.22
CA HIS A 62 2.66 8.76 15.14
C HIS A 62 3.40 7.79 16.09
N LEU A 63 4.73 7.87 16.15
CA LEU A 63 5.53 6.98 16.99
C LEU A 63 5.36 7.29 18.48
N THR A 64 5.22 8.57 18.87
CA THR A 64 4.93 8.95 20.26
C THR A 64 3.57 8.40 20.72
N LEU A 65 2.55 8.38 19.87
CA LEU A 65 1.26 7.77 20.22
C LEU A 65 1.37 6.26 20.47
N LEU A 66 2.22 5.57 19.71
CA LEU A 66 2.53 4.16 19.97
C LEU A 66 3.30 4.01 21.29
N TYR A 67 4.30 4.87 21.54
CA TYR A 67 5.06 4.87 22.80
C TYR A 67 4.12 4.99 24.01
N LEU A 68 3.18 5.92 24.00
CA LEU A 68 2.25 6.12 25.11
C LEU A 68 1.41 4.87 25.42
N PHE A 69 1.05 4.09 24.38
CA PHE A 69 0.38 2.81 24.57
C PHE A 69 1.33 1.76 25.15
N LEU A 70 2.54 1.64 24.61
CA LEU A 70 3.54 0.68 25.05
C LEU A 70 3.94 0.91 26.52
N ASP A 71 4.23 2.16 26.87
CA ASP A 71 4.61 2.58 28.22
C ASP A 71 3.49 2.32 29.23
N ARG A 72 2.26 2.77 28.92
CA ARG A 72 1.08 2.55 29.77
C ARG A 72 0.84 1.07 30.08
N GLU A 73 1.04 0.21 29.10
CA GLU A 73 0.77 -1.23 29.21
C GLU A 73 2.01 -2.05 29.62
N ASN A 74 3.14 -1.39 29.91
CA ASN A 74 4.44 -2.02 30.21
C ASN A 74 4.84 -3.06 29.15
N LEU A 75 4.83 -2.63 27.89
CA LEU A 75 5.19 -3.40 26.70
C LEU A 75 6.47 -2.84 26.08
N GLY A 76 7.35 -3.69 25.59
CA GLY A 76 8.42 -3.27 24.69
C GLY A 76 7.92 -3.10 23.25
N TYR A 77 8.74 -2.48 22.41
CA TYR A 77 8.45 -2.42 20.98
C TYR A 77 8.50 -3.82 20.36
N ASP A 78 7.45 -4.17 19.63
CA ASP A 78 7.35 -5.37 18.83
C ASP A 78 6.44 -5.08 17.62
N ARG A 79 6.83 -5.59 16.45
CA ARG A 79 6.09 -5.39 15.20
C ARG A 79 4.66 -5.93 15.28
N THR A 80 4.48 -7.12 15.84
CA THR A 80 3.17 -7.75 15.95
C THR A 80 2.29 -6.99 16.93
N ILE A 81 2.81 -6.59 18.08
CA ILE A 81 2.08 -5.74 19.04
C ILE A 81 1.65 -4.42 18.38
N THR A 82 2.58 -3.77 17.67
CA THR A 82 2.31 -2.53 16.93
C THR A 82 1.19 -2.71 15.91
N HIS A 83 1.21 -3.83 15.17
CA HIS A 83 0.18 -4.15 14.20
C HIS A 83 -1.20 -4.37 14.85
N MET A 84 -1.27 -5.17 15.93
CA MET A 84 -2.54 -5.44 16.63
C MET A 84 -3.14 -4.17 17.21
N TRP A 85 -2.31 -3.33 17.83
CA TRP A 85 -2.73 -2.02 18.32
C TRP A 85 -3.23 -1.13 17.17
N PHE A 86 -2.46 -1.01 16.09
CA PHE A 86 -2.80 -0.14 14.98
C PHE A 86 -4.10 -0.57 14.26
N GLU A 87 -4.35 -1.86 14.07
CA GLU A 87 -5.61 -2.34 13.49
C GLU A 87 -6.80 -2.04 14.40
N ALA A 88 -6.64 -2.16 15.72
CA ALA A 88 -7.70 -1.86 16.67
C ALA A 88 -8.07 -0.38 16.69
N VAL A 89 -7.08 0.53 16.66
CA VAL A 89 -7.33 1.95 16.97
C VAL A 89 -7.01 2.93 15.87
N GLY A 90 -6.28 2.50 14.84
CA GLY A 90 -5.72 3.39 13.84
C GLY A 90 -6.78 4.22 13.12
N LYS A 91 -7.92 3.61 12.76
CA LYS A 91 -9.02 4.33 12.08
C LYS A 91 -9.55 5.48 12.94
N ARG A 92 -9.72 5.25 14.24
CA ARG A 92 -10.20 6.24 15.21
C ARG A 92 -9.17 7.33 15.45
N LEU A 93 -7.90 6.96 15.66
CA LEU A 93 -6.84 7.91 16.02
C LEU A 93 -6.40 8.78 14.84
N PHE A 94 -6.27 8.19 13.64
CA PHE A 94 -5.60 8.87 12.54
C PHE A 94 -6.56 9.34 11.44
N GLY A 95 -7.77 8.80 11.34
CA GLY A 95 -8.77 9.22 10.34
C GLY A 95 -8.17 9.33 8.93
N LYS A 96 -8.09 10.55 8.39
CA LYS A 96 -7.49 10.84 7.07
C LYS A 96 -5.98 10.57 6.99
N GLY A 97 -5.28 10.63 8.12
CA GLY A 97 -3.84 10.34 8.27
C GLY A 97 -3.51 8.85 8.40
N LEU A 98 -4.50 7.95 8.38
CA LEU A 98 -4.30 6.52 8.60
C LEU A 98 -3.20 5.90 7.73
N CYS A 99 -3.18 6.22 6.42
CA CYS A 99 -2.18 5.67 5.51
C CYS A 99 -0.76 6.16 5.85
N MET A 100 -0.63 7.41 6.29
CA MET A 100 0.66 7.99 6.69
C MET A 100 1.15 7.37 8.00
N ALA A 101 0.26 7.18 8.97
CA ALA A 101 0.58 6.51 10.23
C ALA A 101 1.02 5.06 9.99
N ARG A 102 0.26 4.29 9.19
CA ARG A 102 0.63 2.91 8.80
C ARG A 102 2.04 2.86 8.19
N ARG A 103 2.28 3.71 7.19
CA ARG A 103 3.60 3.81 6.53
C ARG A 103 4.70 4.19 7.52
N THR A 104 4.42 5.03 8.51
CA THR A 104 5.41 5.41 9.54
C THR A 104 5.85 4.19 10.36
N TYR A 105 4.91 3.39 10.86
CA TYR A 105 5.24 2.20 11.66
C TYR A 105 6.00 1.15 10.86
N GLU A 106 5.67 1.00 9.58
CA GLU A 106 6.37 0.10 8.66
C GLU A 106 7.79 0.58 8.31
N MET A 107 7.98 1.88 8.06
CA MET A 107 9.32 2.46 7.88
C MET A 107 10.17 2.33 9.14
N TYR A 108 9.54 2.48 10.31
CA TYR A 108 10.21 2.33 11.58
C TYR A 108 10.60 0.85 11.86
N ASP A 109 9.76 -0.11 11.49
CA ASP A 109 10.09 -1.55 11.58
C ASP A 109 11.32 -1.91 10.77
N ASP A 110 11.43 -1.40 9.54
CA ASP A 110 12.64 -1.59 8.74
C ASP A 110 13.85 -0.89 9.34
N TYR A 111 13.68 0.33 9.85
CA TYR A 111 14.74 1.06 10.53
C TYR A 111 15.32 0.26 11.72
N VAL A 112 14.45 -0.34 12.53
CA VAL A 112 14.85 -1.22 13.64
C VAL A 112 15.57 -2.47 13.12
N ARG A 113 15.06 -3.10 12.06
CA ARG A 113 15.61 -4.37 11.55
C ARG A 113 16.95 -4.20 10.83
N GLU A 114 17.07 -3.16 10.02
CA GLU A 114 18.22 -2.94 9.14
C GLU A 114 19.24 -1.94 9.73
N GLY A 115 18.87 -1.21 10.79
CA GLY A 115 19.69 -0.15 11.37
C GLY A 115 19.72 1.13 10.54
N ASP A 116 18.95 1.20 9.44
CA ASP A 116 18.76 2.39 8.62
C ASP A 116 17.42 2.36 7.89
N ILE A 117 16.99 3.52 7.41
CA ILE A 117 15.80 3.61 6.56
C ILE A 117 16.06 2.98 5.19
N LEU A 118 15.01 2.44 4.57
CA LEU A 118 15.06 1.88 3.22
C LEU A 118 14.23 2.73 2.25
N PRO A 119 14.80 3.80 1.63
CA PRO A 119 14.04 4.71 0.77
C PRO A 119 13.37 4.02 -0.43
N SER A 120 13.97 2.94 -0.92
CA SER A 120 13.49 2.18 -2.07
C SER A 120 12.52 1.05 -1.71
N HIS A 121 12.29 0.78 -0.41
CA HIS A 121 11.35 -0.25 -0.02
C HIS A 121 9.91 0.24 -0.20
N TRP A 122 9.07 -0.64 -0.76
CA TRP A 122 7.68 -0.33 -1.08
C TRP A 122 6.73 -1.32 -0.40
N TRP A 123 5.97 -0.82 0.57
CA TRP A 123 4.96 -1.61 1.27
C TRP A 123 3.67 -1.70 0.44
N LYS A 124 3.38 -2.91 -0.02
CA LYS A 124 2.14 -3.22 -0.75
C LYS A 124 1.05 -3.60 0.26
N HIS A 125 0.13 -2.68 0.55
CA HIS A 125 -0.92 -2.90 1.55
C HIS A 125 -2.22 -3.51 1.01
N LYS A 126 -2.46 -3.39 -0.29
CA LYS A 126 -3.61 -3.98 -0.98
C LYS A 126 -3.19 -4.40 -2.37
N ASP A 127 -3.72 -5.53 -2.82
CA ASP A 127 -3.67 -5.89 -4.22
C ASP A 127 -4.34 -4.82 -5.06
N THR A 128 -3.59 -4.32 -6.04
CA THR A 128 -4.08 -3.43 -7.08
C THR A 128 -5.07 -4.18 -7.98
N GLU A 129 -5.81 -3.45 -8.82
CA GLU A 129 -6.68 -4.09 -9.82
C GLU A 129 -5.88 -5.04 -10.73
N TYR A 130 -4.61 -4.72 -11.01
CA TYR A 130 -3.71 -5.57 -11.80
C TYR A 130 -3.37 -6.87 -11.08
N ASP A 131 -3.06 -6.79 -9.78
CA ASP A 131 -2.68 -7.96 -8.98
C ASP A 131 -3.82 -8.97 -8.82
N ARG A 132 -5.07 -8.50 -8.89
CA ARG A 132 -6.28 -9.34 -8.81
C ARG A 132 -6.64 -10.00 -10.13
N LEU A 133 -6.00 -9.61 -11.24
CA LEU A 133 -6.27 -10.24 -12.52
C LEU A 133 -5.77 -11.69 -12.51
N PRO A 134 -6.43 -12.59 -13.26
CA PRO A 134 -5.89 -13.91 -13.53
C PRO A 134 -4.49 -13.85 -14.14
N SER A 135 -3.70 -14.89 -13.89
CA SER A 135 -2.30 -14.98 -14.34
C SER A 135 -2.14 -14.77 -15.84
N TRP A 136 -3.06 -15.25 -16.67
CA TRP A 136 -3.02 -15.08 -18.13
C TRP A 136 -3.11 -13.61 -18.55
N CYS A 137 -3.87 -12.77 -17.85
CA CYS A 137 -3.91 -11.34 -18.10
C CYS A 137 -2.59 -10.68 -17.69
N GLN A 138 -2.08 -11.02 -16.50
CA GLN A 138 -0.82 -10.46 -16.01
C GLN A 138 0.34 -10.78 -16.96
N ALA A 139 0.38 -12.03 -17.46
CA ALA A 139 1.36 -12.52 -18.43
C ALA A 139 1.26 -11.82 -19.79
N GLY A 140 0.07 -11.37 -20.21
CA GLY A 140 -0.08 -10.55 -21.43
C GLY A 140 0.30 -9.08 -21.24
N ILE A 141 -0.01 -8.50 -20.08
CA ILE A 141 0.27 -7.08 -19.79
C ILE A 141 1.76 -6.84 -19.51
N ALA A 142 2.42 -7.70 -18.73
CA ALA A 142 3.77 -7.45 -18.25
C ALA A 142 4.80 -7.27 -19.39
N PRO A 143 4.82 -8.11 -20.44
CA PRO A 143 5.76 -7.93 -21.56
C PRO A 143 5.51 -6.64 -22.34
N PHE A 144 4.24 -6.27 -22.54
CA PHE A 144 3.86 -5.02 -23.23
C PHE A 144 4.40 -3.80 -22.47
N ILE A 145 4.17 -3.76 -21.17
CA ILE A 145 4.64 -2.66 -20.31
C ILE A 145 6.17 -2.63 -20.25
N GLY A 146 6.81 -3.80 -20.11
CA GLY A 146 8.27 -3.90 -20.11
C GLY A 146 8.90 -3.44 -21.42
N ALA A 147 8.25 -3.67 -22.57
CA ALA A 147 8.69 -3.13 -23.86
C ALA A 147 8.60 -1.60 -23.89
N LYS A 148 7.51 -1.00 -23.39
CA LYS A 148 7.34 0.46 -23.31
C LYS A 148 8.31 1.12 -22.34
N GLU A 149 8.66 0.46 -21.24
CA GLU A 149 9.71 0.92 -20.33
C GLU A 149 11.08 0.93 -21.03
N LYS A 150 11.42 -0.12 -21.79
CA LYS A 150 12.68 -0.21 -22.56
C LYS A 150 12.76 0.80 -23.70
N GLU A 151 11.65 1.12 -24.34
CA GLU A 151 11.53 2.15 -25.37
C GLU A 151 11.69 3.58 -24.81
N GLY A 152 11.80 3.75 -23.49
CA GLY A 152 12.05 5.05 -22.85
C GLY A 152 10.81 5.95 -22.77
N TRP A 153 9.61 5.37 -22.79
CA TRP A 153 8.38 6.16 -22.68
C TRP A 153 8.27 6.88 -21.33
N GLU A 154 7.59 8.01 -21.34
CA GLU A 154 7.38 8.82 -20.15
C GLU A 154 6.54 8.05 -19.10
N ARG A 155 6.88 8.23 -17.81
CA ARG A 155 6.31 7.44 -16.70
C ARG A 155 4.79 7.57 -16.59
N SER A 156 4.23 8.75 -16.79
CA SER A 156 2.77 8.96 -16.78
C SER A 156 2.09 8.23 -17.94
N THR A 157 2.76 8.13 -19.09
CA THR A 157 2.28 7.36 -20.25
C THR A 157 2.30 5.86 -19.98
N ILE A 158 3.37 5.32 -19.42
CA ILE A 158 3.45 3.90 -19.00
C ILE A 158 2.37 3.58 -17.96
N LYS A 159 2.15 4.49 -16.99
CA LYS A 159 1.09 4.35 -15.99
C LYS A 159 -0.31 4.35 -16.63
N MET A 160 -0.54 5.19 -17.63
CA MET A 160 -1.77 5.19 -18.41
C MET A 160 -1.96 3.83 -19.11
N TYR A 161 -0.93 3.32 -19.78
CA TYR A 161 -0.96 2.01 -20.42
C TYR A 161 -1.30 0.88 -19.44
N ARG A 162 -0.62 0.81 -18.28
CA ARG A 162 -0.94 -0.16 -17.21
C ARG A 162 -2.40 -0.06 -16.77
N THR A 163 -2.91 1.15 -16.57
CA THR A 163 -4.28 1.37 -16.11
C THR A 163 -5.30 0.93 -17.16
N CYS A 164 -5.10 1.29 -18.43
CA CYS A 164 -5.99 0.93 -19.53
C CYS A 164 -6.03 -0.60 -19.76
N THR A 165 -4.85 -1.22 -19.83
CA THR A 165 -4.73 -2.67 -20.06
C THR A 165 -5.31 -3.49 -18.90
N THR A 166 -5.11 -3.03 -17.66
CA THR A 166 -5.71 -3.65 -16.46
C THR A 166 -7.24 -3.60 -16.51
N ARG A 167 -7.82 -2.43 -16.80
CA ARG A 167 -9.29 -2.27 -16.92
C ARG A 167 -9.88 -3.12 -18.04
N PHE A 168 -9.17 -3.20 -19.17
CA PHE A 168 -9.60 -4.02 -20.29
C PHE A 168 -9.59 -5.51 -19.94
N CYS A 169 -8.52 -6.00 -19.30
CA CYS A 169 -8.48 -7.37 -18.82
C CYS A 169 -9.57 -7.66 -17.78
N GLY A 170 -9.83 -6.72 -16.87
CA GLY A 170 -10.96 -6.81 -15.95
C GLY A 170 -12.31 -6.97 -16.67
N PHE A 171 -12.54 -6.24 -17.77
CA PHE A 171 -13.70 -6.42 -18.63
C PHE A 171 -13.75 -7.81 -19.25
N LEU A 172 -12.65 -8.31 -19.83
CA LEU A 172 -12.62 -9.64 -20.44
C LEU A 172 -12.94 -10.76 -19.44
N VAL A 173 -12.35 -10.67 -18.24
CA VAL A 173 -12.62 -11.62 -17.16
C VAL A 173 -14.08 -11.55 -16.73
N SER A 174 -14.65 -10.34 -16.60
CA SER A 174 -16.07 -10.18 -16.27
C SER A 174 -17.01 -10.69 -17.37
N SER A 175 -16.54 -10.74 -18.61
CA SER A 175 -17.25 -11.31 -19.76
C SER A 175 -17.06 -12.83 -19.90
N GLY A 176 -16.36 -13.47 -18.95
CA GLY A 176 -16.19 -14.92 -18.87
C GLY A 176 -15.00 -15.49 -19.62
N LEU A 177 -14.09 -14.67 -20.15
CA LEU A 177 -12.94 -15.16 -20.91
C LEU A 177 -11.85 -15.72 -19.98
N THR A 178 -11.20 -16.78 -20.46
CA THR A 178 -10.09 -17.44 -19.76
C THR A 178 -8.75 -17.31 -20.48
N SER A 179 -8.76 -16.81 -21.72
CA SER A 179 -7.56 -16.60 -22.54
C SER A 179 -7.77 -15.48 -23.58
N PHE A 180 -6.67 -14.84 -24.00
CA PHE A 180 -6.69 -13.90 -25.13
C PHE A 180 -7.00 -14.57 -26.47
N ALA A 181 -6.85 -15.89 -26.59
CA ALA A 181 -7.23 -16.64 -27.79
C ALA A 181 -8.74 -16.60 -28.08
N GLU A 182 -9.55 -16.36 -27.05
CA GLU A 182 -11.01 -16.24 -27.14
C GLU A 182 -11.45 -14.82 -27.53
N LEU A 183 -10.50 -13.89 -27.69
CA LEU A 183 -10.80 -12.50 -27.96
C LEU A 183 -11.40 -12.33 -29.35
N THR A 184 -12.56 -11.67 -29.42
CA THR A 184 -13.23 -11.34 -30.67
C THR A 184 -13.24 -9.82 -30.91
N PRO A 185 -13.27 -9.36 -32.17
CA PRO A 185 -13.43 -7.93 -32.49
C PRO A 185 -14.69 -7.31 -31.86
N ARG A 186 -15.73 -8.13 -31.65
CA ARG A 186 -16.96 -7.71 -30.97
C ARG A 186 -16.71 -7.27 -29.53
N LEU A 187 -15.96 -8.04 -28.75
CA LEU A 187 -15.64 -7.70 -27.35
C LEU A 187 -14.82 -6.40 -27.26
N VAL A 188 -13.92 -6.17 -28.22
CA VAL A 188 -13.17 -4.91 -28.31
C VAL A 188 -14.11 -3.72 -28.56
N LYS A 189 -15.09 -3.89 -29.44
CA LYS A 189 -16.10 -2.86 -29.73
C LYS A 189 -16.99 -2.61 -28.51
N GLU A 190 -17.41 -3.65 -27.80
CA GLU A 190 -18.22 -3.55 -26.58
C GLU A 190 -17.47 -2.79 -25.47
N PHE A 191 -16.18 -3.10 -25.25
CA PHE A 191 -15.35 -2.34 -24.32
C PHE A 191 -15.24 -0.86 -24.73
N ASN A 192 -15.02 -0.59 -26.02
CA ASN A 192 -14.92 0.78 -26.54
C ASN A 192 -16.22 1.59 -26.33
N LEU A 193 -17.37 0.94 -26.43
CA LEU A 193 -18.68 1.55 -26.12
C LEU A 193 -18.83 1.82 -24.61
N LEU A 194 -18.42 0.87 -23.76
CA LEU A 194 -18.48 1.01 -22.31
C LEU A 194 -17.63 2.20 -21.83
N ILE A 195 -16.40 2.31 -22.35
CA ILE A 195 -15.52 3.42 -22.00
C ILE A 195 -16.07 4.76 -22.53
N THR A 196 -16.65 4.81 -23.73
CA THR A 196 -17.23 6.04 -24.29
C THR A 196 -18.50 6.47 -23.56
N ALA A 197 -19.31 5.54 -23.06
CA ALA A 197 -20.44 5.86 -22.18
C ALA A 197 -19.96 6.47 -20.85
N THR A 198 -18.88 5.95 -20.27
CA THR A 198 -18.24 6.54 -19.07
C THR A 198 -17.49 7.85 -19.34
N LYS A 199 -17.14 8.21 -20.60
CA LYS A 199 -16.48 9.49 -20.95
C LYS A 199 -17.30 10.74 -20.58
N ARG A 200 -18.59 10.61 -20.24
CA ARG A 200 -19.39 11.71 -19.67
C ARG A 200 -19.04 12.07 -18.23
N ARG A 201 -18.22 11.28 -17.52
CA ARG A 201 -17.70 11.57 -16.17
C ARG A 201 -16.16 11.47 -16.14
N LYS A 202 -15.50 12.59 -16.45
CA LYS A 202 -14.09 12.95 -16.11
C LYS A 202 -13.02 11.83 -16.20
N GLN A 203 -12.62 11.43 -17.42
CA GLN A 203 -11.20 11.19 -17.80
C GLN A 203 -11.12 10.79 -19.29
N ARG A 204 -10.27 11.49 -20.06
CA ARG A 204 -10.01 11.16 -21.48
C ARG A 204 -9.09 9.95 -21.55
N MET A 205 -9.54 8.88 -22.21
CA MET A 205 -8.67 7.78 -22.65
C MET A 205 -8.41 7.90 -24.16
N PRO A 206 -7.15 7.88 -24.60
CA PRO A 206 -6.81 7.84 -26.02
C PRO A 206 -6.99 6.42 -26.57
N ILE A 207 -7.80 6.30 -27.62
CA ILE A 207 -8.14 5.05 -28.32
C ILE A 207 -6.88 4.33 -28.84
N THR A 208 -5.82 5.09 -29.13
CA THR A 208 -4.51 4.61 -29.60
C THR A 208 -3.83 3.68 -28.61
N ALA A 209 -3.95 3.97 -27.31
CA ALA A 209 -3.27 3.17 -26.28
C ALA A 209 -3.85 1.75 -26.18
N VAL A 210 -5.16 1.65 -26.40
CA VAL A 210 -5.91 0.40 -26.39
C VAL A 210 -5.55 -0.41 -27.65
N SER A 211 -5.56 0.21 -28.83
CA SER A 211 -5.20 -0.47 -30.10
C SER A 211 -3.76 -0.95 -30.18
N GLU A 212 -2.80 -0.20 -29.62
CA GLU A 212 -1.39 -0.62 -29.57
C GLU A 212 -1.19 -1.80 -28.61
N SER A 213 -1.86 -1.79 -27.46
CA SER A 213 -1.83 -2.91 -26.50
C SER A 213 -2.42 -4.17 -27.14
N PHE A 214 -3.53 -4.03 -27.89
CA PHE A 214 -4.14 -5.14 -28.62
C PHE A 214 -3.23 -5.75 -29.69
N SER A 215 -2.57 -4.90 -30.46
CA SER A 215 -1.67 -5.35 -31.54
C SER A 215 -0.42 -6.04 -31.01
N PHE A 216 -0.05 -5.79 -29.76
CA PHE A 216 1.06 -6.47 -29.09
C PHE A 216 0.63 -7.79 -28.43
N ILE A 217 -0.56 -7.84 -27.83
CA ILE A 217 -1.06 -9.05 -27.14
C ILE A 217 -1.53 -10.13 -28.13
N LEU A 218 -1.98 -9.74 -29.32
CA LEU A 218 -2.50 -10.66 -30.36
C LEU A 218 -1.45 -11.15 -31.38
N LYS A 219 -0.17 -10.81 -31.19
CA LYS A 219 0.95 -11.33 -32.00
C LYS A 219 1.67 -12.44 -31.23
#